data_AF-A0A2E8R9X6-F1
#
_entry.id   AF-A0A2E8R9X6-F1
#
_cell.length_a   1.000
_cell.length_b   1.000
_cell.length_c   1.000
_cell.angle_alpha   90.00
_cell.angle_beta   90.00
_cell.angle_gamma   90.00
#
_symmetry.space_group_name_H-M   'P 1'
#
loop_
_entity.id
_entity.type
_entity.pdbx_description
1 polymer ?
#
loop_
_entity_poly.entity_id
_entity_poly.type
_entity_poly.pdbx_seq_one_letter_code
_entity_poly.pdbx_strand_id
1 'polypeptide(L)'
;MGELSLKYNKEIVPHHGGGDIGVVAHMHLLSSWENAPFCEMLNDPPLSSYKNKFYIFNETLDVIDGKIKVPNTPGLGVTIKEDLIIRE
;
A
#
# COMPACT_ATOMS: atom_id res chain seq x y z
N MET A 1 -10.52 -14.38 -1.09
CA MET A 1 -10.97 -13.73 0.16
C MET A 1 -12.00 -12.64 -0.10
N GLY A 2 -11.74 -11.67 -0.99
CA GLY A 2 -12.73 -10.66 -1.40
C GLY A 2 -14.11 -11.23 -1.71
N GLU A 3 -14.24 -12.08 -2.75
CA GLU A 3 -15.52 -12.71 -3.12
C GLU A 3 -16.20 -13.47 -1.98
N LEU A 4 -15.42 -14.18 -1.16
CA LEU A 4 -15.94 -14.92 0.00
C LEU A 4 -16.52 -13.95 1.04
N SER A 5 -15.81 -12.87 1.35
CA SER A 5 -16.30 -11.86 2.30
C SER A 5 -17.55 -11.14 1.80
N LEU A 6 -17.61 -10.81 0.50
CA LEU A 6 -18.81 -10.28 -0.16
C LEU A 6 -20.01 -11.21 0.00
N LYS A 7 -19.83 -12.51 -0.30
CA LYS A 7 -20.89 -13.53 -0.18
C LYS A 7 -21.50 -13.61 1.22
N TYR A 8 -20.73 -13.29 2.26
CA TYR A 8 -21.18 -13.33 3.65
C TYR A 8 -21.43 -11.94 4.26
N ASN A 9 -21.53 -10.89 3.44
CA ASN A 9 -21.75 -9.51 3.87
C ASN A 9 -20.76 -9.06 4.95
N LYS A 10 -19.48 -9.40 4.76
CA LYS A 10 -18.38 -8.99 5.63
C LYS A 10 -17.51 -7.98 4.91
N GLU A 11 -17.13 -6.91 5.59
CA GLU A 11 -16.02 -6.06 5.14
C GLU A 11 -14.71 -6.80 5.33
N ILE A 12 -13.72 -6.46 4.51
CA ILE A 12 -12.38 -7.02 4.61
C ILE A 12 -11.34 -5.90 4.66
N VAL A 13 -10.52 -5.93 5.71
CA VAL A 13 -9.34 -5.09 5.87
C VAL A 13 -8.20 -6.05 6.18
N PRO A 14 -7.47 -6.53 5.15
CA PRO A 14 -6.32 -7.38 5.34
C PRO A 14 -5.28 -6.68 6.22
N HIS A 15 -4.60 -7.50 7.02
CA HIS A 15 -3.51 -7.00 7.83
C HIS A 15 -2.41 -6.37 6.94
N HIS A 16 -1.83 -5.30 7.45
CA HIS A 16 -0.74 -4.53 6.91
C HIS A 16 0.22 -5.36 6.04
N GLY A 17 0.44 -4.93 4.80
CA GLY A 17 1.26 -5.62 3.81
C GLY A 17 2.77 -5.65 4.09
N GLY A 18 3.22 -5.60 5.34
CA GLY A 18 4.65 -5.68 5.69
C GLY A 18 5.49 -4.42 5.39
N GLY A 19 4.85 -3.31 5.01
CA GLY A 19 5.49 -2.02 4.72
C GLY A 19 5.88 -1.88 3.24
N ASP A 20 6.57 -0.79 2.91
CA ASP A 20 7.29 -0.60 1.65
C ASP A 20 6.49 -1.07 0.41
N ILE A 21 7.01 -2.07 -0.32
CA ILE A 21 6.42 -2.60 -1.55
C ILE A 21 5.13 -3.40 -1.30
N GLY A 22 5.02 -4.03 -0.14
CA GLY A 22 3.85 -4.83 0.18
C GLY A 22 2.63 -3.96 0.50
N VAL A 23 2.82 -2.72 0.98
CA VAL A 23 1.72 -1.74 1.03
C VAL A 23 1.24 -1.35 -0.36
N VAL A 24 2.13 -1.21 -1.35
CA VAL A 24 1.73 -0.94 -2.74
C VAL A 24 0.91 -2.10 -3.32
N ALA A 25 1.37 -3.34 -3.13
CA ALA A 25 0.61 -4.53 -3.52
C ALA A 25 -0.75 -4.61 -2.80
N HIS A 26 -0.78 -4.25 -1.52
CA HIS A 26 -2.00 -4.19 -0.72
C HIS A 26 -3.01 -3.20 -1.29
N MET A 27 -2.59 -1.99 -1.69
CA MET A 27 -3.45 -0.99 -2.32
C MET A 27 -4.12 -1.51 -3.59
N HIS A 28 -3.35 -2.17 -4.46
CA HIS A 28 -3.87 -2.78 -5.70
C HIS A 28 -4.91 -3.85 -5.38
N LEU A 29 -4.65 -4.71 -4.38
CA LEU A 29 -5.58 -5.74 -3.96
C LEU A 29 -6.88 -5.16 -3.41
N LEU A 30 -6.81 -4.18 -2.50
CA LEU A 30 -8.00 -3.56 -1.91
C LEU A 30 -8.83 -2.83 -2.95
N SER A 31 -8.18 -2.17 -3.91
CA SER A 31 -8.87 -1.44 -4.97
C SER A 31 -9.59 -2.36 -5.97
N SER A 32 -9.34 -3.67 -5.89
CA SER A 32 -10.06 -4.69 -6.65
C SER A 32 -11.31 -5.23 -5.94
N TRP A 33 -11.55 -4.87 -4.67
CA TRP A 33 -12.67 -5.38 -3.87
C TRP A 33 -13.66 -4.28 -3.48
N GLU A 34 -14.94 -4.51 -3.74
CA GLU A 34 -16.00 -3.53 -3.44
C GLU A 34 -16.27 -3.35 -1.94
N ASN A 35 -15.86 -4.31 -1.11
CA ASN A 35 -16.13 -4.37 0.34
C ASN A 35 -14.87 -4.17 1.20
N ALA A 36 -13.88 -3.46 0.68
CA ALA A 36 -12.63 -3.12 1.37
C ALA A 36 -12.57 -1.61 1.69
N PRO A 37 -13.18 -1.15 2.81
CA PRO A 37 -13.35 0.28 3.09
C PRO A 37 -12.06 1.00 3.50
N PHE A 38 -11.05 0.26 3.99
CA PHE A 38 -9.83 0.83 4.56
C PHE A 38 -8.58 0.10 4.08
N CYS A 39 -7.49 0.85 3.94
CA CYS A 39 -6.14 0.33 3.73
C CYS A 39 -5.32 0.51 5.01
N GLU A 40 -4.92 -0.60 5.65
CA GLU A 40 -4.07 -0.53 6.84
C GLU A 40 -2.67 -0.02 6.47
N MET A 41 -2.29 1.12 7.05
CA MET A 41 -0.97 1.75 6.85
C MET A 41 -0.46 2.30 8.18
N LEU A 42 0.80 1.99 8.49
CA LEU A 42 1.46 2.47 9.69
C LEU A 42 1.96 3.90 9.48
N ASN A 43 1.53 4.84 10.33
CA ASN A 43 1.98 6.22 10.30
C ASN A 43 1.82 6.88 11.68
N ASP A 44 2.89 6.90 12.46
CA ASP A 44 2.99 7.47 13.80
C ASP A 44 4.17 8.46 13.89
N PRO A 45 4.12 9.61 13.20
CA PRO A 45 5.20 10.60 13.23
C PRO A 45 5.30 11.30 14.61
N PRO A 46 6.52 11.70 15.03
CA PRO A 46 7.77 11.66 14.27
C PRO A 46 8.49 10.30 14.33
N LEU A 47 8.03 9.37 15.16
CA LEU A 47 8.70 8.10 15.43
C LEU A 47 8.73 7.18 14.21
N SER A 48 7.61 7.07 13.50
CA SER A 48 7.44 6.15 12.37
C SER A 48 6.52 6.75 11.31
N SER A 49 7.08 7.56 10.43
CA SER A 49 6.36 8.09 9.26
C SER A 49 6.31 7.05 8.15
N TYR A 50 5.14 6.89 7.50
CA TYR A 50 5.02 6.06 6.29
C TYR A 50 6.00 6.51 5.19
N LYS A 51 6.37 7.80 5.18
CA LYS A 51 7.29 8.39 4.19
C LYS A 51 8.68 7.78 4.27
N ASN A 52 9.12 7.34 5.45
CA ASN A 52 10.43 6.71 5.61
C ASN A 52 10.50 5.37 4.88
N LYS A 53 9.38 4.62 4.92
CA LYS A 53 9.21 3.35 4.22
C LYS A 53 9.15 3.56 2.71
N PHE A 54 8.32 4.50 2.25
CA PHE A 54 8.20 4.80 0.83
C PHE A 54 9.41 5.50 0.22
N TYR A 55 10.39 5.92 1.03
CA TYR A 55 11.60 6.58 0.54
C TYR A 55 12.40 5.70 -0.43
N ILE A 56 12.23 4.38 -0.41
CA ILE A 56 12.91 3.47 -1.32
C ILE A 56 12.44 3.58 -2.79
N PHE A 57 11.30 4.23 -3.05
CA PHE A 57 10.73 4.34 -4.39
C PHE A 57 11.14 5.63 -5.12
N ASN A 58 11.21 5.57 -6.44
CA ASN A 58 11.36 6.77 -7.28
C ASN A 58 10.05 7.58 -7.34
N GLU A 59 8.91 6.92 -7.23
CA GLU A 59 7.59 7.50 -7.27
C GLU A 59 7.16 7.99 -5.89
N THR A 60 6.43 9.12 -5.86
CA THR A 60 5.90 9.67 -4.61
C THR A 60 4.49 9.13 -4.36
N LEU A 61 4.31 8.52 -3.19
CA LEU A 61 3.03 8.03 -2.71
C LEU A 61 2.60 8.86 -1.50
N ASP A 62 1.78 9.89 -1.74
CA ASP A 62 1.30 10.77 -0.69
C ASP A 62 -0.13 10.42 -0.24
N VAL A 63 -0.35 10.57 1.06
CA VAL A 63 -1.69 10.55 1.64
C VAL A 63 -2.20 11.98 1.73
N ILE A 64 -3.31 12.23 1.03
CA ILE A 64 -4.00 13.52 0.98
C ILE A 64 -5.43 13.27 1.45
N ASP A 65 -5.86 13.96 2.49
CA ASP A 65 -7.21 13.83 3.08
C ASP A 65 -7.59 12.38 3.42
N GLY A 66 -6.64 11.64 3.99
CA GLY A 66 -6.82 10.23 4.39
C GLY A 66 -6.87 9.24 3.22
N LYS A 67 -6.60 9.69 1.99
CA LYS A 67 -6.59 8.87 0.78
C LYS A 67 -5.23 8.84 0.14
N ILE A 68 -4.89 7.70 -0.44
CA ILE A 68 -3.66 7.50 -1.19
C ILE A 68 -4.01 7.03 -2.59
N LYS A 69 -3.37 7.62 -3.59
CA LYS A 69 -3.62 7.26 -4.99
C LYS A 69 -2.92 5.94 -5.30
N VAL A 70 -3.69 4.99 -5.82
CA VAL A 70 -3.14 3.73 -6.34
C VAL A 70 -2.34 4.05 -7.61
N PRO A 71 -1.07 3.59 -7.72
CA PRO A 71 -0.31 3.73 -8.95
C PRO A 71 -1.04 3.10 -10.13
N ASN A 72 -0.98 3.73 -11.31
CA ASN A 72 -1.77 3.33 -12.49
C ASN A 72 -0.91 2.99 -13.72
N THR A 73 0.39 2.78 -13.53
CA THR A 73 1.29 2.23 -14.54
C THR A 73 1.39 0.70 -14.40
N PRO A 74 1.84 -0.04 -15.42
CA PRO A 74 1.88 -1.49 -15.38
C PRO A 74 2.63 -2.07 -14.17
N GLY A 75 2.17 -3.23 -13.68
CA GLY A 75 2.71 -3.85 -12.47
C GLY A 75 2.24 -3.14 -11.20
N LEU A 76 3.14 -2.98 -10.23
CA LEU A 76 2.84 -2.25 -8.99
C LEU A 76 2.88 -0.72 -9.17
N GLY A 77 3.39 -0.25 -10.31
CA GLY A 77 3.52 1.16 -10.64
C GLY A 77 4.51 1.95 -9.77
N VAL A 78 5.46 1.24 -9.15
CA VAL A 78 6.61 1.82 -8.44
C VAL A 78 7.90 1.13 -8.85
N THR A 79 9.02 1.84 -8.75
CA THR A 79 10.38 1.37 -9.02
C THR A 79 11.28 1.67 -7.82
N ILE A 80 12.26 0.80 -7.56
CA ILE A 80 13.19 0.97 -6.44
C ILE A 80 14.34 1.90 -6.87
N LYS A 81 14.77 2.78 -5.95
CA LYS A 81 16.00 3.58 -6.08
C LYS A 81 17.22 2.66 -6.09
N GLU A 82 17.89 2.55 -7.23
CA GLU A 82 19.04 1.66 -7.43
C GLU A 82 20.21 1.96 -6.48
N ASP A 83 20.42 3.23 -6.11
CA ASP A 83 21.47 3.65 -5.17
C ASP A 83 21.25 3.18 -3.73
N LEU A 84 20.03 2.74 -3.40
CA LEU A 84 19.68 2.17 -2.10
C LEU A 84 19.77 0.64 -2.07
N ILE A 85 20.03 -0.01 -3.21
CA ILE A 85 20.15 -1.46 -3.31
C ILE A 85 21.58 -1.86 -2.92
N ILE A 86 21.71 -2.59 -1.82
CA ILE A 86 22.98 -3.20 -1.43
C ILE A 86 23.19 -4.45 -2.29
N ARG A 87 24.30 -4.48 -3.02
CA ARG A 87 24.75 -5.64 -3.81
C ARG A 87 26.02 -6.17 -3.16
N GLU A 88 26.03 -7.45 -2.82
CA GLU A 88 27.22 -8.20 -2.40
C GLU A 88 28.08 -8.60 -3.60
#